data_AF-A0A7S0VM86-F1
#
_entry.id   AF-A0A7S0VM86-F1
#
_cell.length_a   1.000
_cell.length_b   1.000
_cell.length_c   1.000
_cell.angle_alpha   90.00
_cell.angle_beta   90.00
_cell.angle_gamma   90.00
#
_symmetry.space_group_name_H-M   'P 1'
#
loop_
_entity.id
_entity.type
_entity.pdbx_description
1 polymer ?
#
loop_
_entity_poly.entity_id
_entity_poly.type
_entity_poly.pdbx_seq_one_letter_code
_entity_poly.pdbx_strand_id
1 'polypeptide(L)'
;KIVKFKFLKKNWKNLNYKNLGFFSNKNSKKNISELKNIFYEKNKKGRKKKATVQLTQNHLCLIPEYENKNIEIFYQNIKYIFYEINFLLNLKIIHIHLSEDLEFKNLTNERNIQIFYEDYEAKINLVNGKKEESSNSEEKEFEEKFKIKKCTNQFNHFIKALAQISGKNIEIFNSDFGFFGIFEKKNLFFTPTKNCFVCLSDPNSVIIPFASIEIMYFERISPFTKNFDLVFVFKNFLKKDTKKEEKWIRISSIYHKSAPLINFFIKKFILECFYGNSNLNWKLIFEEAQKECDFFQSSKNWKVLLKNKEEDTSENTSLFDKTFQPDESLFQDLREKTNDFPISSITDELNWEDLH
;
A
#
# COMPACT_ATOMS: atom_id res chain seq x y z
N LYS A 1 49.99 24.10 -13.13
CA LYS A 1 49.38 24.54 -11.85
C LYS A 1 48.33 23.51 -11.44
N ILE A 2 48.72 22.58 -10.56
CA ILE A 2 47.85 21.56 -9.96
C ILE A 2 47.64 22.00 -8.50
N VAL A 3 46.40 22.13 -8.05
CA VAL A 3 46.08 22.34 -6.63
C VAL A 3 45.31 21.12 -6.12
N LYS A 4 45.90 20.48 -5.11
CA LYS A 4 45.41 19.33 -4.36
C LYS A 4 44.28 19.74 -3.42
N PHE A 5 43.22 18.94 -3.32
CA PHE A 5 42.38 18.88 -2.12
C PHE A 5 42.57 17.52 -1.43
N LYS A 6 43.01 17.57 -0.16
CA LYS A 6 43.14 16.43 0.77
C LYS A 6 41.78 16.17 1.41
N PHE A 7 41.26 14.95 1.31
CA PHE A 7 40.26 14.43 2.24
C PHE A 7 40.93 13.39 3.16
N LEU A 8 40.78 13.61 4.47
CA LEU A 8 41.30 12.75 5.53
C LEU A 8 40.54 11.41 5.56
N LYS A 9 41.27 10.29 5.39
CA LYS A 9 40.83 8.96 5.84
C LYS A 9 40.96 8.90 7.36
N LYS A 10 39.88 8.56 8.07
CA LYS A 10 39.96 8.10 9.47
C LYS A 10 39.19 6.79 9.66
N ASN A 11 39.95 5.82 10.16
CA ASN A 11 39.66 4.41 10.35
C ASN A 11 38.41 4.15 11.21
N TRP A 12 37.52 3.27 10.72
CA TRP A 12 36.52 2.58 11.55
C TRP A 12 37.01 1.15 11.81
N LYS A 13 37.86 1.01 12.82
CA LYS A 13 38.10 -0.26 13.51
C LYS A 13 38.07 0.03 15.00
N ASN A 14 37.34 -0.82 15.73
CA ASN A 14 37.10 -0.84 17.17
C ASN A 14 35.90 -0.03 17.65
N LEU A 15 34.76 -0.72 17.81
CA LEU A 15 33.98 -0.65 19.04
C LEU A 15 33.33 -2.02 19.26
N ASN A 16 33.95 -2.76 20.18
CA ASN A 16 33.53 -4.07 20.63
C ASN A 16 32.19 -3.99 21.37
N TYR A 17 31.34 -4.98 21.11
CA TYR A 17 30.31 -5.46 22.02
C TYR A 17 30.94 -5.78 23.38
N LYS A 18 30.56 -5.03 24.42
CA LYS A 18 30.37 -5.46 25.83
C LYS A 18 30.28 -4.22 26.72
N ASN A 19 29.06 -3.89 27.12
CA ASN A 19 28.74 -3.50 28.49
C ASN A 19 27.23 -3.65 28.67
N LEU A 20 26.85 -4.87 29.07
CA LEU A 20 25.62 -5.14 29.79
C LEU A 20 25.69 -4.39 31.12
N GLY A 21 24.95 -3.29 31.22
CA GLY A 21 24.67 -2.58 32.45
C GLY A 21 23.17 -2.44 32.60
N PHE A 22 22.55 -3.34 33.36
CA PHE A 22 21.19 -3.16 33.85
C PHE A 22 21.14 -1.89 34.71
N PHE A 23 20.54 -0.83 34.17
CA PHE A 23 20.01 0.26 34.98
C PHE A 23 18.50 0.30 34.79
N SER A 24 17.79 -0.23 35.79
CA SER A 24 16.39 0.11 36.01
C SER A 24 16.34 1.57 36.44
N ASN A 25 15.73 2.44 35.62
CA ASN A 25 15.27 3.73 36.10
C ASN A 25 13.80 3.93 35.72
N LYS A 26 12.97 4.01 36.77
CA LYS A 26 11.57 4.38 36.70
C LYS A 26 11.44 5.86 36.30
N ASN A 27 10.38 6.14 35.54
CA ASN A 27 9.76 7.46 35.33
C ASN A 27 10.46 8.48 34.40
N SER A 28 10.27 8.28 33.10
CA SER A 28 9.52 9.25 32.27
C SER A 28 9.10 8.55 30.97
N LYS A 29 7.80 8.26 30.79
CA LYS A 29 7.28 7.96 29.44
C LYS A 29 7.35 9.27 28.66
N LYS A 30 8.51 9.57 28.08
CA LYS A 30 8.71 10.73 27.22
C LYS A 30 7.98 10.42 25.91
N ASN A 31 6.74 10.87 25.80
CA ASN A 31 5.99 10.78 24.55
C ASN A 31 6.80 11.48 23.46
N ILE A 32 7.17 10.75 22.42
CA ILE A 32 8.09 11.27 21.39
C ILE A 32 7.31 12.10 20.36
N SER A 33 6.09 11.66 20.04
CA SER A 33 5.16 12.40 19.19
C SER A 33 3.72 11.92 19.47
N GLU A 34 2.75 12.79 19.23
CA GLU A 34 1.33 12.50 19.36
C GLU A 34 0.52 13.09 18.21
N LEU A 35 -0.56 12.42 17.81
CA LEU A 35 -1.62 12.98 16.96
C LEU A 35 -2.94 12.93 17.71
N LYS A 36 -3.55 14.10 17.87
CA LYS A 36 -4.84 14.30 18.54
C LYS A 36 -5.96 14.43 17.50
N ASN A 37 -7.21 14.32 17.97
CA ASN A 37 -8.42 14.48 17.16
C ASN A 37 -8.46 13.57 15.92
N ILE A 38 -7.94 12.34 16.08
CA ILE A 38 -8.01 11.33 15.03
C ILE A 38 -9.26 10.47 15.22
N PHE A 39 -9.63 9.77 14.17
CA PHE A 39 -10.53 8.63 14.27
C PHE A 39 -9.72 7.35 14.08
N TYR A 40 -10.14 6.28 14.71
CA TYR A 40 -9.62 4.96 14.40
C TYR A 40 -10.76 3.98 14.16
N GLU A 41 -10.46 2.96 13.38
CA GLU A 41 -11.37 1.88 13.07
C GLU A 41 -10.61 0.55 13.15
N LYS A 42 -11.27 -0.39 13.80
CA LYS A 42 -10.84 -1.77 14.04
C LYS A 42 -11.77 -2.64 13.21
N ASN A 43 -11.33 -3.01 12.00
CA ASN A 43 -12.16 -3.52 10.91
C ASN A 43 -13.33 -2.60 10.48
N LYS A 44 -13.69 -2.56 9.18
CA LYS A 44 -14.79 -1.71 8.69
C LYS A 44 -16.23 -2.10 9.06
N LYS A 45 -16.40 -3.04 9.99
CA LYS A 45 -17.72 -3.33 10.62
C LYS A 45 -17.92 -2.53 11.91
N GLY A 46 -16.86 -1.94 12.46
CA GLY A 46 -16.93 -1.05 13.62
C GLY A 46 -17.29 0.37 13.21
N ARG A 47 -17.97 1.12 14.08
CA ARG A 47 -18.10 2.58 13.88
C ARG A 47 -16.73 3.23 14.10
N LYS A 48 -16.40 4.27 13.31
CA LYS A 48 -15.22 5.12 13.56
C LYS A 48 -15.31 5.71 14.96
N LYS A 49 -14.24 5.61 15.73
CA LYS A 49 -14.16 6.11 17.11
C LYS A 49 -13.10 7.19 17.21
N LYS A 50 -13.39 8.28 17.93
CA LYS A 50 -12.40 9.31 18.21
C LYS A 50 -11.32 8.79 19.15
N ALA A 51 -10.08 9.18 18.89
CA ALA A 51 -8.94 8.82 19.70
C ALA A 51 -7.81 9.86 19.61
N THR A 52 -6.79 9.63 20.44
CA THR A 52 -5.45 10.19 20.29
C THR A 52 -4.48 9.03 20.08
N VAL A 53 -3.47 9.21 19.23
CA VAL A 53 -2.40 8.23 19.05
C VAL A 53 -1.07 8.81 19.54
N GLN A 54 -0.34 8.02 20.33
CA GLN A 54 0.95 8.40 20.90
C GLN A 54 2.03 7.38 20.53
N LEU A 55 3.22 7.87 20.18
CA LEU A 55 4.40 7.04 19.95
C LEU A 55 5.20 6.89 21.23
N THR A 56 5.46 5.64 21.59
CA THR A 56 6.39 5.26 22.66
C THR A 56 7.60 4.54 22.04
N GLN A 57 8.60 4.17 22.83
CA GLN A 57 9.79 3.48 22.30
C GLN A 57 9.47 2.12 21.64
N ASN A 58 8.47 1.38 22.13
CA ASN A 58 8.24 -0.01 21.72
C ASN A 58 6.88 -0.26 21.06
N HIS A 59 5.92 0.65 21.24
CA HIS A 59 4.57 0.51 20.72
C HIS A 59 3.93 1.85 20.40
N LEU A 60 2.94 1.80 19.52
CA LEU A 60 1.98 2.87 19.29
C LEU A 60 0.79 2.67 20.24
N CYS A 61 0.44 3.70 20.98
CA CYS A 61 -0.67 3.67 21.94
C CYS A 61 -1.84 4.47 21.38
N LEU A 62 -2.95 3.80 21.10
CA LEU A 62 -4.23 4.43 20.79
C LEU A 62 -5.03 4.59 22.07
N ILE A 63 -5.46 5.83 22.32
CA ILE A 63 -6.23 6.25 23.49
C ILE A 63 -7.61 6.68 22.98
N PRO A 64 -8.62 5.80 23.03
CA PRO A 64 -9.98 6.16 22.64
C PRO A 64 -10.55 7.22 23.58
N GLU A 65 -11.35 8.16 23.06
CA GLU A 65 -11.91 9.27 23.86
C GLU A 65 -12.95 8.79 24.89
N TYR A 66 -13.75 7.79 24.53
CA TYR A 66 -14.89 7.30 25.32
C TYR A 66 -14.71 5.87 25.86
N GLU A 67 -13.51 5.27 25.73
CA GLU A 67 -13.24 3.93 26.24
C GLU A 67 -12.13 3.97 27.29
N ASN A 68 -12.31 3.22 28.38
CA ASN A 68 -11.35 3.19 29.48
C ASN A 68 -10.09 2.36 29.17
N LYS A 69 -10.03 1.68 28.02
CA LYS A 69 -8.94 0.77 27.67
C LYS A 69 -8.16 1.27 26.46
N ASN A 70 -6.89 1.57 26.70
CA ASN A 70 -5.93 1.88 25.64
C ASN A 70 -5.61 0.65 24.81
N ILE A 71 -5.28 0.86 23.54
CA ILE A 71 -4.91 -0.18 22.60
C ILE A 71 -3.43 -0.01 22.27
N GLU A 72 -2.62 -0.98 22.67
CA GLU A 72 -1.18 -0.96 22.45
C GLU A 72 -0.82 -1.82 21.23
N ILE A 73 -0.15 -1.22 20.26
CA ILE A 73 0.28 -1.87 19.02
C ILE A 73 1.81 -1.89 19.00
N PHE A 74 2.38 -3.05 19.36
CA PHE A 74 3.83 -3.23 19.40
C PHE A 74 4.44 -3.22 18.00
N TYR A 75 5.54 -2.49 17.82
CA TYR A 75 6.18 -2.35 16.51
C TYR A 75 6.64 -3.70 15.93
N GLN A 76 7.10 -4.61 16.77
CA GLN A 76 7.52 -5.96 16.35
C GLN A 76 6.40 -6.74 15.64
N ASN A 77 5.15 -6.45 15.98
CA ASN A 77 3.97 -7.14 15.46
C ASN A 77 3.45 -6.56 14.14
N ILE A 78 3.99 -5.42 13.71
CA ILE A 78 3.56 -4.73 12.50
C ILE A 78 4.27 -5.35 11.29
N LYS A 79 3.50 -5.80 10.30
CA LYS A 79 4.01 -6.32 9.02
C LYS A 79 4.13 -5.22 7.99
N TYR A 80 3.08 -4.41 7.80
CA TYR A 80 3.10 -3.26 6.89
C TYR A 80 2.52 -2.01 7.55
N ILE A 81 3.07 -0.86 7.19
CA ILE A 81 2.50 0.45 7.50
C ILE A 81 2.34 1.19 6.18
N PHE A 82 1.11 1.60 5.87
CA PHE A 82 0.79 2.40 4.72
C PHE A 82 0.33 3.78 5.16
N TYR A 83 0.78 4.82 4.47
CA TYR A 83 0.29 6.18 4.62
C TYR A 83 -0.32 6.64 3.30
N GLU A 84 -1.64 6.61 3.25
CA GLU A 84 -2.44 7.03 2.09
C GLU A 84 -2.83 8.50 2.23
N ILE A 85 -2.55 9.27 1.18
CA ILE A 85 -2.98 10.66 1.05
C ILE A 85 -3.95 10.73 -0.11
N ASN A 86 -5.16 11.24 0.16
CA ASN A 86 -6.15 11.55 -0.86
C ASN A 86 -6.34 13.06 -0.93
N PHE A 87 -5.89 13.69 -2.02
CA PHE A 87 -5.99 15.14 -2.16
C PHE A 87 -7.42 15.60 -2.48
N LEU A 88 -8.15 14.82 -3.27
CA LEU A 88 -9.53 15.14 -3.68
C LEU A 88 -10.51 15.16 -2.51
N LEU A 89 -10.38 14.21 -1.59
CA LEU A 89 -11.22 14.06 -0.40
C LEU A 89 -10.57 14.68 0.85
N ASN A 90 -9.36 15.23 0.74
CA ASN A 90 -8.53 15.69 1.85
C ASN A 90 -8.45 14.66 3.00
N LEU A 91 -8.33 13.39 2.63
CA LEU A 91 -8.38 12.28 3.57
C LEU A 91 -6.98 11.68 3.74
N LYS A 92 -6.61 11.42 4.99
CA LYS A 92 -5.30 10.88 5.36
C LYS A 92 -5.52 9.61 6.17
N ILE A 93 -4.97 8.49 5.70
CA ILE A 93 -5.09 7.20 6.39
C ILE A 93 -3.70 6.68 6.72
N ILE A 94 -3.50 6.31 7.99
CA ILE A 94 -2.41 5.43 8.40
C ILE A 94 -3.02 4.05 8.58
N HIS A 95 -2.65 3.12 7.72
CA HIS A 95 -3.08 1.73 7.79
C HIS A 95 -1.96 0.87 8.33
N ILE A 96 -2.24 0.14 9.41
CA ILE A 96 -1.31 -0.78 10.06
C ILE A 96 -1.84 -2.19 9.85
N HIS A 97 -1.04 -3.00 9.17
CA HIS A 97 -1.30 -4.43 8.98
C HIS A 97 -0.39 -5.25 9.90
N LEU A 98 -0.99 -6.09 10.74
CA LEU A 98 -0.30 -6.92 11.73
C LEU A 98 0.16 -8.27 11.14
N SER A 99 1.23 -8.84 11.68
CA SER A 99 1.73 -10.17 11.31
C SER A 99 0.80 -11.30 11.82
N GLU A 100 0.87 -12.48 11.20
CA GLU A 100 -0.01 -13.62 11.50
C GLU A 100 0.34 -14.37 12.80
N ASP A 101 1.58 -14.26 13.30
CA ASP A 101 2.14 -15.11 14.37
C ASP A 101 1.71 -14.75 15.80
N LEU A 102 0.52 -14.16 16.01
CA LEU A 102 0.17 -13.64 17.33
C LEU A 102 -0.92 -14.41 18.06
N GLU A 103 -0.49 -15.02 19.16
CA GLU A 103 -1.27 -15.45 20.31
C GLU A 103 -1.94 -14.26 21.05
N PHE A 104 -2.60 -13.33 20.36
CA PHE A 104 -3.42 -12.29 20.99
C PHE A 104 -4.80 -12.86 21.36
N LYS A 105 -4.84 -13.71 22.39
CA LYS A 105 -6.08 -14.31 22.90
C LYS A 105 -7.11 -13.33 23.48
N ASN A 106 -6.81 -12.02 23.59
CA ASN A 106 -7.69 -11.06 24.27
C ASN A 106 -8.08 -9.81 23.46
N LEU A 107 -7.75 -9.75 22.16
CA LEU A 107 -8.24 -8.74 21.22
C LEU A 107 -8.63 -9.48 19.94
N THR A 108 -9.92 -9.75 19.82
CA THR A 108 -10.59 -10.37 18.67
C THR A 108 -9.96 -10.06 17.31
N ASN A 109 -9.28 -11.04 16.70
CA ASN A 109 -9.13 -11.28 15.24
C ASN A 109 -9.01 -10.08 14.27
N GLU A 110 -8.35 -9.00 14.66
CA GLU A 110 -8.25 -7.79 13.84
C GLU A 110 -6.83 -7.59 13.32
N ARG A 111 -6.60 -7.95 12.06
CA ARG A 111 -5.29 -7.84 11.38
C ARG A 111 -5.00 -6.44 10.87
N ASN A 112 -6.02 -5.59 10.77
CA ASN A 112 -5.95 -4.28 10.15
C ASN A 112 -6.47 -3.22 11.11
N ILE A 113 -5.65 -2.17 11.32
CA ILE A 113 -6.02 -1.01 12.11
C ILE A 113 -5.83 0.22 11.23
N GLN A 114 -6.89 1.03 11.09
CA GLN A 114 -6.85 2.27 10.31
C GLN A 114 -6.99 3.45 11.25
N ILE A 115 -6.10 4.43 11.09
CA ILE A 115 -6.14 5.72 11.75
C ILE A 115 -6.44 6.76 10.69
N PHE A 116 -7.48 7.55 10.90
CA PHE A 116 -7.96 8.57 10.00
C PHE A 116 -7.77 9.95 10.60
N TYR A 117 -7.45 10.89 9.74
CA TYR A 117 -7.91 12.26 9.94
C TYR A 117 -9.18 12.45 9.14
N GLU A 118 -10.28 12.76 9.82
CA GLU A 118 -11.47 13.30 9.16
C GLU A 118 -11.68 14.71 9.67
N ASP A 119 -11.74 15.68 8.75
CA ASP A 119 -12.21 17.00 9.08
C ASP A 119 -13.73 16.92 9.35
N TYR A 120 -14.10 16.93 10.62
CA TYR A 120 -15.48 16.76 11.07
C TYR A 120 -16.36 17.96 10.65
N GLU A 121 -15.78 19.15 10.47
CA GLU A 121 -16.51 20.38 10.12
C GLU A 121 -17.10 20.29 8.70
N ALA A 122 -16.35 19.75 7.73
CA ALA A 122 -16.78 19.62 6.34
C ALA A 122 -18.02 18.72 6.16
N LYS A 123 -18.11 17.61 6.90
CA LYS A 123 -19.28 16.71 6.85
C LYS A 123 -20.53 17.31 7.47
N ILE A 124 -20.40 18.05 8.59
CA ILE A 124 -21.55 18.70 9.23
C ILE A 124 -22.18 19.71 8.26
N ASN A 125 -21.37 20.49 7.57
CA ASN A 125 -21.85 21.49 6.62
C ASN A 125 -22.56 20.86 5.42
N LEU A 126 -22.06 19.72 4.91
CA LEU A 126 -22.72 18.93 3.87
C LEU A 126 -24.06 18.32 4.33
N VAL A 127 -24.13 17.83 5.57
CA VAL A 127 -25.35 17.19 6.11
C VAL A 127 -26.43 18.22 6.48
N ASN A 128 -26.04 19.39 6.96
CA ASN A 128 -26.99 20.39 7.47
C ASN A 128 -27.51 21.37 6.42
N GLY A 129 -27.07 21.28 5.16
CA GLY A 129 -27.58 22.12 4.06
C GLY A 129 -27.50 23.63 4.33
N LYS A 130 -26.65 24.05 5.26
CA LYS A 130 -26.48 25.47 5.61
C LYS A 130 -25.67 26.13 4.50
N LYS A 131 -26.36 26.80 3.59
CA LYS A 131 -25.75 27.85 2.76
C LYS A 131 -25.37 28.99 3.70
N GLU A 132 -24.11 29.07 4.09
CA GLU A 132 -23.59 30.26 4.77
C GLU A 132 -23.56 31.42 3.78
N GLU A 133 -24.16 32.55 4.17
CA GLU A 133 -24.21 33.76 3.37
C GLU A 133 -22.80 34.30 3.08
N SER A 134 -22.65 34.73 1.84
CA SER A 134 -21.43 35.07 1.14
C SER A 134 -20.93 36.47 1.48
N SER A 135 -20.06 36.58 2.47
CA SER A 135 -19.36 37.85 2.72
C SER A 135 -17.85 37.76 2.88
N ASN A 136 -17.22 36.58 2.80
CA ASN A 136 -15.75 36.44 2.65
C ASN A 136 -15.37 35.03 2.16
N SER A 137 -15.64 34.72 0.88
CA SER A 137 -15.30 33.42 0.29
C SER A 137 -13.79 33.19 0.22
N GLU A 138 -12.99 34.23 -0.06
CA GLU A 138 -11.54 34.11 -0.22
C GLU A 138 -10.81 33.85 1.11
N GLU A 139 -11.20 34.54 2.19
CA GLU A 139 -10.63 34.30 3.53
C GLU A 139 -10.97 32.90 4.02
N LYS A 140 -12.21 32.43 3.81
CA LYS A 140 -12.62 31.05 4.18
C LYS A 140 -11.83 30.01 3.39
N GLU A 141 -11.67 30.19 2.08
CA GLU A 141 -10.83 29.29 1.27
C GLU A 141 -9.37 29.28 1.74
N PHE A 142 -8.83 30.45 2.11
CA PHE A 142 -7.46 30.55 2.62
C PHE A 142 -7.32 29.84 3.98
N GLU A 143 -8.27 30.04 4.89
CA GLU A 143 -8.32 29.36 6.19
C GLU A 143 -8.41 27.84 6.04
N GLU A 144 -9.26 27.35 5.14
CA GLU A 144 -9.38 25.92 4.84
C GLU A 144 -8.06 25.36 4.29
N LYS A 145 -7.44 26.03 3.31
CA LYS A 145 -6.12 25.65 2.77
C LYS A 145 -5.05 25.62 3.86
N PHE A 146 -5.06 26.59 4.77
CA PHE A 146 -4.13 26.66 5.89
C PHE A 146 -4.35 25.51 6.90
N LYS A 147 -5.61 25.21 7.25
CA LYS A 147 -5.97 24.05 8.10
C LYS A 147 -5.49 22.74 7.48
N ILE A 148 -5.71 22.55 6.18
CA ILE A 148 -5.28 21.37 5.43
C ILE A 148 -3.76 21.23 5.48
N LYS A 149 -3.01 22.31 5.15
CA LYS A 149 -1.54 22.31 5.17
C LYS A 149 -1.01 21.98 6.57
N LYS A 150 -1.57 22.60 7.61
CA LYS A 150 -1.19 22.34 9.02
C LYS A 150 -1.42 20.88 9.41
N CYS A 151 -2.58 20.31 9.06
CA CYS A 151 -2.89 18.90 9.29
C CYS A 151 -1.89 17.98 8.56
N THR A 152 -1.62 18.25 7.28
CA THR A 152 -0.65 17.49 6.49
C THR A 152 0.73 17.50 7.13
N ASN A 153 1.21 18.67 7.57
CA ASN A 153 2.50 18.78 8.25
C ASN A 153 2.54 17.98 9.57
N GLN A 154 1.46 18.00 10.35
CA GLN A 154 1.37 17.21 11.58
C GLN A 154 1.44 15.70 11.31
N PHE A 155 0.70 15.21 10.30
CA PHE A 155 0.74 13.80 9.92
C PHE A 155 2.12 13.40 9.40
N ASN A 156 2.73 14.22 8.54
CA ASN A 156 4.05 13.94 8.01
C ASN A 156 5.12 13.90 9.11
N HIS A 157 5.06 14.81 10.08
CA HIS A 157 5.94 14.79 11.24
C HIS A 157 5.76 13.52 12.07
N PHE A 158 4.51 13.12 12.31
CA PHE A 158 4.20 11.89 13.02
C PHE A 158 4.69 10.64 12.27
N ILE A 159 4.51 10.59 10.95
CA ILE A 159 4.98 9.48 10.10
C ILE A 159 6.50 9.40 10.11
N LYS A 160 7.22 10.53 10.01
CA LYS A 160 8.68 10.60 10.20
C LYS A 160 9.11 10.01 11.54
N ALA A 161 8.47 10.45 12.63
CA ALA A 161 8.76 9.94 13.97
C ALA A 161 8.45 8.44 14.09
N LEU A 162 7.33 7.98 13.52
CA LEU A 162 6.94 6.58 13.53
C LEU A 162 7.97 5.71 12.79
N ALA A 163 8.44 6.12 11.61
CA ALA A 163 9.47 5.41 10.86
C ALA A 163 10.78 5.30 11.69
N GLN A 164 11.23 6.42 12.26
CA GLN A 164 12.47 6.47 13.04
C GLN A 164 12.41 5.61 14.32
N ILE A 165 11.32 5.67 15.08
CA ILE A 165 11.20 4.99 16.36
C ILE A 165 10.92 3.49 16.16
N SER A 166 10.03 3.16 15.23
CA SER A 166 9.64 1.76 14.98
C SER A 166 10.69 0.98 14.20
N GLY A 167 11.57 1.67 13.45
CA GLY A 167 12.49 1.06 12.49
C GLY A 167 11.78 0.35 11.33
N LYS A 168 10.47 0.60 11.13
CA LYS A 168 9.67 0.00 10.06
C LYS A 168 9.65 0.93 8.84
N ASN A 169 9.68 0.31 7.67
CA ASN A 169 9.44 1.02 6.41
C ASN A 169 7.96 1.39 6.32
N ILE A 170 7.67 2.65 6.03
CA ILE A 170 6.33 3.16 5.80
C ILE A 170 6.17 3.41 4.31
N GLU A 171 5.17 2.77 3.69
CA GLU A 171 4.86 2.98 2.28
C GLU A 171 3.86 4.11 2.13
N ILE A 172 4.32 5.22 1.56
CA ILE A 172 3.53 6.43 1.34
C ILE A 172 3.03 6.42 -0.10
N PHE A 173 1.75 6.71 -0.32
CA PHE A 173 1.18 6.75 -1.66
C PHE A 173 -0.02 7.70 -1.77
N ASN A 174 -0.30 8.11 -3.00
CA ASN A 174 -1.48 8.90 -3.35
C ASN A 174 -2.57 7.99 -3.91
N SER A 175 -3.75 8.02 -3.31
CA SER A 175 -4.92 7.26 -3.74
C SER A 175 -5.53 7.73 -5.06
N ASP A 176 -5.14 8.89 -5.58
CA ASP A 176 -5.62 9.37 -6.88
C ASP A 176 -5.09 8.51 -8.04
N PHE A 177 -4.03 7.74 -7.79
CA PHE A 177 -3.45 6.80 -8.74
C PHE A 177 -3.90 5.38 -8.40
N GLY A 178 -4.75 4.80 -9.22
CA GLY A 178 -5.23 3.45 -9.02
C GLY A 178 -6.19 3.03 -10.11
N PHE A 179 -6.82 1.89 -9.89
CA PHE A 179 -7.81 1.35 -10.80
C PHE A 179 -8.91 0.61 -10.05
N PHE A 180 -10.11 0.64 -10.62
CA PHE A 180 -11.21 -0.18 -10.14
C PHE A 180 -11.09 -1.60 -10.69
N GLY A 181 -11.45 -2.57 -9.86
CA GLY A 181 -11.58 -3.97 -10.23
C GLY A 181 -12.52 -4.70 -9.29
N ILE A 182 -13.06 -5.82 -9.75
CA ILE A 182 -13.95 -6.68 -8.99
C ILE A 182 -13.12 -7.75 -8.29
N PHE A 183 -13.16 -7.76 -6.97
CA PHE A 183 -12.56 -8.80 -6.13
C PHE A 183 -13.59 -9.27 -5.10
N GLU A 184 -13.72 -10.58 -4.91
CA GLU A 184 -14.74 -11.18 -4.01
C GLU A 184 -16.17 -10.63 -4.21
N LYS A 185 -16.57 -10.41 -5.48
CA LYS A 185 -17.87 -9.83 -5.87
C LYS A 185 -18.10 -8.37 -5.43
N LYS A 186 -17.05 -7.67 -5.00
CA LYS A 186 -17.08 -6.24 -4.66
C LYS A 186 -16.28 -5.45 -5.67
N ASN A 187 -16.79 -4.28 -6.05
CA ASN A 187 -16.01 -3.31 -6.81
C ASN A 187 -15.08 -2.57 -5.85
N LEU A 188 -13.79 -2.80 -5.97
CA LEU A 188 -12.75 -2.28 -5.10
C LEU A 188 -11.79 -1.39 -5.89
N PHE A 189 -11.26 -0.38 -5.22
CA PHE A 189 -10.23 0.49 -5.78
C PHE A 189 -8.85 0.01 -5.31
N PHE A 190 -8.00 -0.35 -6.26
CA PHE A 190 -6.65 -0.81 -6.03
C PHE A 190 -5.66 0.29 -6.36
N THR A 191 -4.79 0.58 -5.42
CA THR A 191 -3.74 1.58 -5.56
C THR A 191 -2.38 0.90 -5.51
N PRO A 192 -1.49 1.13 -6.49
CA PRO A 192 -0.11 0.75 -6.35
C PRO A 192 0.61 1.61 -5.31
N THR A 193 1.51 0.98 -4.57
CA THR A 193 2.44 1.61 -3.64
C THR A 193 3.87 1.41 -4.13
N LYS A 194 4.86 1.65 -3.27
CA LYS A 194 6.26 1.38 -3.62
C LYS A 194 6.47 -0.11 -3.89
N ASN A 195 5.95 -1.02 -3.06
CA ASN A 195 6.23 -2.46 -3.22
C ASN A 195 4.99 -3.35 -3.29
N CYS A 196 3.78 -2.78 -3.27
CA CYS A 196 2.54 -3.55 -3.23
C CYS A 196 1.48 -2.98 -4.19
N PHE A 197 0.50 -3.80 -4.56
CA PHE A 197 -0.86 -3.30 -4.81
C PHE A 197 -1.67 -3.41 -3.53
N VAL A 198 -2.38 -2.35 -3.16
CA VAL A 198 -3.22 -2.33 -1.96
C VAL A 198 -4.65 -1.93 -2.26
N CYS A 199 -5.58 -2.49 -1.51
CA CYS A 199 -6.94 -1.99 -1.38
C CYS A 199 -7.22 -1.79 0.12
N LEU A 200 -7.14 -0.54 0.58
CA LEU A 200 -7.37 -0.19 1.98
C LEU A 200 -8.84 0.20 2.25
N SER A 201 -9.65 0.32 1.20
CA SER A 201 -11.04 0.76 1.29
C SER A 201 -12.01 -0.35 1.75
N ASP A 202 -11.63 -1.62 1.73
CA ASP A 202 -12.46 -2.74 2.23
C ASP A 202 -12.04 -3.19 3.65
N PRO A 203 -12.98 -3.68 4.51
CA PRO A 203 -12.64 -4.32 5.78
C PRO A 203 -11.60 -5.45 5.65
N ASN A 204 -11.68 -6.21 4.57
CA ASN A 204 -10.70 -7.23 4.24
C ASN A 204 -9.63 -6.61 3.34
N SER A 205 -8.86 -5.67 3.90
CA SER A 205 -7.86 -4.94 3.13
C SER A 205 -6.96 -5.92 2.37
N VAL A 206 -6.83 -5.70 1.06
CA VAL A 206 -6.07 -6.58 0.17
C VAL A 206 -4.68 -5.99 0.02
N ILE A 207 -3.64 -6.77 0.29
CA ILE A 207 -2.24 -6.34 0.15
C ILE A 207 -1.54 -7.41 -0.69
N ILE A 208 -1.06 -7.02 -1.87
CA ILE A 208 -0.39 -7.88 -2.84
C ILE A 208 1.05 -7.39 -3.02
N PRO A 209 2.02 -7.92 -2.27
CA PRO A 209 3.42 -7.54 -2.39
C PRO A 209 4.01 -8.00 -3.73
N PHE A 210 4.65 -7.11 -4.48
CA PHE A 210 5.28 -7.45 -5.76
C PHE A 210 6.32 -8.57 -5.61
N ALA A 211 7.08 -8.56 -4.52
CA ALA A 211 8.09 -9.58 -4.24
C ALA A 211 7.52 -11.00 -4.07
N SER A 212 6.24 -11.13 -3.71
CA SER A 212 5.55 -12.42 -3.56
C SER A 212 4.95 -12.96 -4.85
N ILE A 213 4.86 -12.14 -5.90
CA ILE A 213 4.32 -12.53 -7.22
C ILE A 213 5.36 -13.38 -7.93
N GLU A 214 4.93 -14.54 -8.42
CA GLU A 214 5.69 -15.41 -9.32
C GLU A 214 5.42 -15.01 -10.77
N ILE A 215 4.15 -14.98 -11.18
CA ILE A 215 3.72 -14.53 -12.50
C ILE A 215 2.43 -13.71 -12.41
N MET A 216 2.20 -12.89 -13.42
CA MET A 216 0.91 -12.24 -13.69
C MET A 216 0.32 -12.81 -14.98
N TYR A 217 -1.01 -13.00 -14.99
CA TYR A 217 -1.71 -13.47 -16.17
C TYR A 217 -2.91 -12.59 -16.47
N PHE A 218 -2.97 -12.03 -17.67
CA PHE A 218 -4.08 -11.21 -18.15
C PHE A 218 -5.08 -12.11 -18.89
N GLU A 219 -6.29 -12.23 -18.36
CA GLU A 219 -7.37 -13.00 -18.99
C GLU A 219 -8.33 -12.07 -19.72
N ARG A 220 -8.89 -12.55 -20.83
CA ARG A 220 -9.85 -11.81 -21.67
C ARG A 220 -9.32 -10.46 -22.12
N ILE A 221 -8.00 -10.34 -22.30
CA ILE A 221 -7.41 -9.10 -22.76
C ILE A 221 -7.43 -9.08 -24.29
N SER A 222 -8.28 -8.22 -24.84
CA SER A 222 -8.46 -8.09 -26.29
C SER A 222 -8.73 -6.63 -26.66
N PRO A 223 -8.27 -6.15 -27.84
CA PRO A 223 -8.62 -4.82 -28.34
C PRO A 223 -10.14 -4.55 -28.42
N PHE A 224 -10.95 -5.61 -28.52
CA PHE A 224 -12.40 -5.52 -28.63
C PHE A 224 -13.11 -5.53 -27.26
N THR A 225 -12.41 -5.86 -26.18
CA THR A 225 -12.98 -5.94 -24.83
C THR A 225 -12.75 -4.64 -24.06
N LYS A 226 -13.80 -4.12 -23.42
CA LYS A 226 -13.69 -2.93 -22.57
C LYS A 226 -12.94 -3.20 -21.27
N ASN A 227 -13.05 -4.43 -20.77
CA ASN A 227 -12.47 -4.85 -19.51
C ASN A 227 -11.69 -6.15 -19.70
N PHE A 228 -10.67 -6.35 -18.88
CA PHE A 228 -9.90 -7.59 -18.77
C PHE A 228 -9.87 -8.05 -17.31
N ASP A 229 -9.40 -9.27 -17.06
CA ASP A 229 -9.10 -9.72 -15.69
C ASP A 229 -7.59 -9.89 -15.52
N LEU A 230 -7.13 -9.70 -14.29
CA LEU A 230 -5.75 -9.86 -13.92
C LEU A 230 -5.63 -10.90 -12.82
N VAL A 231 -4.79 -11.89 -13.04
CA VAL A 231 -4.49 -12.95 -12.08
C VAL A 231 -3.06 -12.79 -11.60
N PHE A 232 -2.89 -12.80 -10.28
CA PHE A 232 -1.61 -12.86 -9.61
C PHE A 232 -1.40 -14.28 -9.12
N VAL A 233 -0.31 -14.91 -9.53
CA VAL A 233 0.15 -16.19 -8.98
C VAL A 233 1.31 -15.91 -8.03
N PHE A 234 1.30 -16.52 -6.85
CA PHE A 234 2.30 -16.27 -5.82
C PHE A 234 3.36 -17.36 -5.74
N LYS A 235 4.59 -17.01 -5.38
CA LYS A 235 5.76 -17.91 -5.31
C LYS A 235 5.55 -19.18 -4.47
N ASN A 236 4.70 -19.13 -3.45
CA ASN A 236 4.42 -20.25 -2.57
C ASN A 236 3.36 -21.23 -3.12
N PHE A 237 2.97 -21.14 -4.39
CA PHE A 237 1.85 -21.90 -4.95
C PHE A 237 1.99 -23.43 -4.87
N LEU A 238 3.21 -23.96 -4.86
CA LEU A 238 3.50 -25.41 -4.81
C LEU A 238 3.33 -26.03 -3.42
N LYS A 239 3.29 -25.22 -2.35
CA LYS A 239 3.12 -25.74 -0.98
C LYS A 239 1.73 -26.37 -0.84
N LYS A 240 1.70 -27.63 -0.37
CA LYS A 240 0.46 -28.43 -0.27
C LYS A 240 -0.54 -27.82 0.70
N ASP A 241 -0.07 -27.29 1.82
CA ASP A 241 -0.92 -26.75 2.91
C ASP A 241 -1.32 -25.28 2.72
N THR A 242 -0.93 -24.66 1.60
CA THR A 242 -1.22 -23.26 1.29
C THR A 242 -2.68 -23.10 0.86
N LYS A 243 -3.38 -22.14 1.45
CA LYS A 243 -4.79 -21.87 1.13
C LYS A 243 -4.92 -21.33 -0.30
N LYS A 244 -6.10 -21.43 -0.90
CA LYS A 244 -6.34 -20.97 -2.28
C LYS A 244 -5.91 -19.51 -2.50
N GLU A 245 -6.29 -18.62 -1.60
CA GLU A 245 -5.99 -17.17 -1.66
C GLU A 245 -4.50 -16.86 -1.54
N GLU A 246 -3.71 -17.78 -0.98
CA GLU A 246 -2.26 -17.67 -0.87
C GLU A 246 -1.53 -18.23 -2.10
N LYS A 247 -2.24 -18.94 -3.00
CA LYS A 247 -1.69 -19.44 -4.27
C LYS A 247 -1.93 -18.45 -5.40
N TRP A 248 -3.14 -17.92 -5.51
CA TRP A 248 -3.49 -16.94 -6.53
C TRP A 248 -4.67 -16.07 -6.14
N ILE A 249 -4.71 -14.88 -6.73
CA ILE A 249 -5.81 -13.92 -6.63
C ILE A 249 -6.17 -13.44 -8.03
N ARG A 250 -7.47 -13.34 -8.32
CA ARG A 250 -8.00 -12.73 -9.56
C ARG A 250 -8.73 -11.44 -9.23
N ILE A 251 -8.33 -10.36 -9.89
CA ILE A 251 -9.06 -9.10 -9.95
C ILE A 251 -9.76 -9.04 -11.31
N SER A 252 -11.08 -9.08 -11.31
CA SER A 252 -11.88 -9.11 -12.53
C SER A 252 -12.33 -7.73 -12.99
N SER A 253 -12.74 -7.62 -14.26
CA SER A 253 -13.39 -6.43 -14.81
C SER A 253 -12.59 -5.13 -14.63
N ILE A 254 -11.27 -5.20 -14.79
CA ILE A 254 -10.40 -4.02 -14.80
C ILE A 254 -10.59 -3.31 -16.14
N TYR A 255 -10.78 -2.00 -16.11
CA TYR A 255 -10.98 -1.23 -17.33
C TYR A 255 -9.70 -1.16 -18.16
N HIS A 256 -9.81 -1.29 -19.49
CA HIS A 256 -8.65 -1.30 -20.38
C HIS A 256 -7.79 -0.02 -20.27
N LYS A 257 -8.37 1.13 -19.90
CA LYS A 257 -7.61 2.37 -19.67
C LYS A 257 -6.61 2.28 -18.51
N SER A 258 -6.76 1.32 -17.61
CA SER A 258 -5.85 1.11 -16.48
C SER A 258 -4.63 0.25 -16.84
N ALA A 259 -4.61 -0.37 -18.03
CA ALA A 259 -3.50 -1.20 -18.49
C ALA A 259 -2.13 -0.50 -18.53
N PRO A 260 -2.00 0.77 -19.00
CA PRO A 260 -0.71 1.48 -18.99
C PRO A 260 -0.12 1.62 -17.58
N LEU A 261 -0.98 1.95 -16.59
CA LEU A 261 -0.58 2.04 -15.19
C LEU A 261 -0.06 0.68 -14.68
N ILE A 262 -0.79 -0.40 -14.93
CA ILE A 262 -0.38 -1.74 -14.50
C ILE A 262 0.94 -2.15 -15.19
N ASN A 263 1.11 -1.86 -16.49
CA ASN A 263 2.33 -2.17 -17.22
C ASN A 263 3.55 -1.42 -16.70
N PHE A 264 3.37 -0.18 -16.22
CA PHE A 264 4.45 0.56 -15.56
C PHE A 264 5.01 -0.21 -14.36
N PHE A 265 4.15 -0.76 -13.50
CA PHE A 265 4.60 -1.54 -12.35
C PHE A 265 5.20 -2.89 -12.74
N ILE A 266 4.65 -3.55 -13.76
CA ILE A 266 5.22 -4.78 -14.33
C ILE A 266 6.68 -4.54 -14.76
N LYS A 267 6.93 -3.46 -15.52
CA LYS A 267 8.28 -3.11 -15.97
C LYS A 267 9.20 -2.72 -14.80
N LYS A 268 8.69 -1.93 -13.86
CA LYS A 268 9.45 -1.46 -12.69
C LYS A 268 9.92 -2.61 -11.81
N PHE A 269 9.11 -3.65 -11.63
CA PHE A 269 9.41 -4.80 -10.78
C PHE A 269 9.86 -6.06 -11.53
N ILE A 270 10.01 -5.97 -12.87
CA ILE A 270 10.45 -7.07 -13.75
C ILE A 270 9.58 -8.31 -13.51
N LEU A 271 8.25 -8.12 -13.49
CA LEU A 271 7.30 -9.20 -13.27
C LEU A 271 7.06 -9.97 -14.56
N GLU A 272 7.16 -11.30 -14.51
CA GLU A 272 6.87 -12.16 -15.66
C GLU A 272 5.36 -12.18 -15.91
N CYS A 273 4.95 -11.85 -17.14
CA CYS A 273 3.55 -11.68 -17.52
C CYS A 273 3.17 -12.55 -18.71
N PHE A 274 1.92 -13.03 -18.69
CA PHE A 274 1.30 -13.82 -19.73
C PHE A 274 -0.07 -13.24 -20.08
N TYR A 275 -0.56 -13.54 -21.28
CA TYR A 275 -1.79 -12.97 -21.82
C TYR A 275 -2.61 -14.06 -22.48
N GLY A 276 -3.92 -14.06 -22.24
CA GLY A 276 -4.84 -14.98 -22.87
C GLY A 276 -6.22 -14.39 -23.12
N ASN A 277 -6.93 -14.98 -24.08
CA ASN A 277 -8.22 -14.51 -24.55
C ASN A 277 -9.40 -15.02 -23.71
N SER A 278 -9.18 -16.03 -22.87
CA SER A 278 -10.20 -16.72 -22.08
C SER A 278 -9.84 -16.72 -20.59
N ASN A 279 -10.81 -17.02 -19.73
CA ASN A 279 -10.55 -17.25 -18.31
C ASN A 279 -10.07 -18.69 -18.10
N LEU A 280 -8.96 -18.86 -17.40
CA LEU A 280 -8.43 -20.18 -17.07
C LEU A 280 -9.08 -20.73 -15.80
N ASN A 281 -9.12 -22.07 -15.70
CA ASN A 281 -9.46 -22.76 -14.47
C ASN A 281 -8.21 -22.95 -13.61
N TRP A 282 -7.83 -21.89 -12.89
CA TRP A 282 -6.64 -21.90 -12.02
C TRP A 282 -6.65 -23.01 -10.98
N LYS A 283 -7.82 -23.43 -10.50
CA LYS A 283 -7.90 -24.54 -9.53
C LYS A 283 -7.32 -25.83 -10.13
N LEU A 284 -7.74 -26.19 -11.35
CA LEU A 284 -7.21 -27.36 -12.06
C LEU A 284 -5.73 -27.19 -12.41
N ILE A 285 -5.32 -26.00 -12.85
CA ILE A 285 -3.92 -25.71 -13.17
C ILE A 285 -3.02 -25.95 -11.94
N PHE A 286 -3.43 -25.48 -10.76
CA PHE A 286 -2.63 -25.69 -9.55
C PHE A 286 -2.65 -27.15 -9.07
N GLU A 287 -3.76 -27.88 -9.25
CA GLU A 287 -3.82 -29.31 -8.95
C GLU A 287 -2.87 -30.13 -9.86
N GLU A 288 -2.75 -29.75 -11.13
CA GLU A 288 -1.80 -30.33 -12.09
C GLU A 288 -0.35 -29.94 -11.72
N ALA A 289 -0.11 -28.67 -11.44
CA ALA A 289 1.21 -28.18 -11.05
C ALA A 289 1.74 -28.81 -9.75
N GLN A 290 0.86 -29.15 -8.81
CA GLN A 290 1.24 -29.85 -7.58
C GLN A 290 1.62 -31.31 -7.80
N LYS A 291 1.06 -31.97 -8.82
CA LYS A 291 1.44 -33.36 -9.18
C LYS A 291 2.82 -33.40 -9.84
N GLU A 292 3.15 -32.36 -10.60
CA GLU A 292 4.42 -32.23 -11.34
C GLU A 292 5.35 -31.18 -10.71
N CYS A 293 5.51 -31.20 -9.38
CA CYS A 293 6.23 -30.19 -8.62
C CYS A 293 7.64 -29.90 -9.16
N ASP A 294 8.40 -30.93 -9.55
CA ASP A 294 9.77 -30.80 -10.06
C ASP A 294 9.83 -30.07 -11.40
N PHE A 295 8.80 -30.23 -12.23
CA PHE A 295 8.67 -29.48 -13.48
C PHE A 295 8.35 -28.01 -13.18
N PHE A 296 7.47 -27.69 -12.23
CA PHE A 296 7.05 -26.30 -11.99
C PHE A 296 7.98 -25.46 -11.10
N GLN A 297 9.15 -25.97 -10.70
CA GLN A 297 10.16 -25.19 -9.98
C GLN A 297 10.84 -24.10 -10.81
N SER A 298 10.83 -24.22 -12.15
CA SER A 298 11.40 -23.22 -13.05
C SER A 298 10.29 -22.37 -13.67
N SER A 299 10.37 -21.04 -13.51
CA SER A 299 9.37 -20.10 -14.04
C SER A 299 9.14 -20.24 -15.55
N LYS A 300 10.16 -20.70 -16.31
CA LYS A 300 10.07 -20.98 -17.75
C LYS A 300 9.00 -22.00 -18.13
N ASN A 301 8.55 -22.82 -17.18
CA ASN A 301 7.60 -23.90 -17.44
C ASN A 301 6.13 -23.42 -17.39
N TRP A 302 5.88 -22.19 -16.92
CA TRP A 302 4.58 -21.53 -17.07
C TRP A 302 4.19 -21.36 -18.54
N LYS A 303 5.14 -21.03 -19.42
CA LYS A 303 4.90 -20.90 -20.88
C LYS A 303 4.32 -22.17 -21.48
N VAL A 304 4.87 -23.33 -21.09
CA VAL A 304 4.45 -24.64 -21.62
C VAL A 304 3.02 -24.97 -21.16
N LEU A 305 2.76 -24.82 -19.87
CA LEU A 305 1.44 -25.11 -19.32
C LEU A 305 0.36 -24.18 -19.87
N LEU A 306 0.63 -22.88 -19.95
CA LEU A 306 -0.36 -21.90 -20.42
C LEU A 306 -0.64 -22.04 -21.92
N LYS A 307 0.41 -22.29 -22.74
CA LYS A 307 0.25 -22.51 -24.18
C LYS A 307 -0.62 -23.72 -24.51
N ASN A 308 -0.42 -24.83 -23.79
CA ASN A 308 -1.24 -26.04 -23.97
C ASN A 308 -2.72 -25.85 -23.61
N LYS A 309 -3.05 -24.90 -22.72
CA LYS A 309 -4.45 -24.60 -22.34
C LYS A 309 -5.10 -23.55 -23.23
N GLU A 310 -4.29 -22.73 -23.91
CA GLU A 310 -4.75 -21.72 -24.86
C GLU A 310 -4.89 -22.24 -26.29
N GLU A 311 -4.13 -23.26 -26.70
CA GLU A 311 -4.20 -23.88 -28.04
C GLU A 311 -5.58 -24.52 -28.34
N ASP A 312 -6.37 -24.84 -27.32
CA ASP A 312 -7.79 -25.20 -27.47
C ASP A 312 -8.69 -23.98 -27.83
N THR A 313 -8.15 -22.75 -27.82
CA THR A 313 -8.85 -21.47 -28.00
C THR A 313 -8.03 -20.39 -28.75
N SER A 314 -7.72 -20.61 -30.02
CA SER A 314 -7.43 -19.61 -31.10
C SER A 314 -6.09 -18.82 -31.15
N GLU A 315 -5.60 -18.67 -32.38
CA GLU A 315 -4.27 -18.22 -32.87
C GLU A 315 -3.88 -16.73 -32.72
N ASN A 316 -4.39 -15.98 -31.73
CA ASN A 316 -4.21 -14.51 -31.70
C ASN A 316 -3.11 -13.96 -30.76
N THR A 317 -2.27 -14.81 -30.15
CA THR A 317 -1.25 -14.42 -29.16
C THR A 317 -0.19 -13.46 -29.71
N SER A 318 0.11 -13.48 -31.02
CA SER A 318 1.18 -12.69 -31.64
C SER A 318 0.82 -11.22 -31.96
N LEU A 319 -0.47 -10.88 -32.02
CA LEU A 319 -0.93 -9.51 -32.28
C LEU A 319 -0.87 -8.62 -31.02
N PHE A 320 -0.90 -9.24 -29.84
CA PHE A 320 -1.00 -8.53 -28.57
C PHE A 320 0.33 -7.98 -28.07
N ASP A 321 1.42 -8.75 -28.21
CA ASP A 321 2.80 -8.35 -27.84
C ASP A 321 3.25 -7.04 -28.53
N LYS A 322 2.63 -6.68 -29.66
CA LYS A 322 2.90 -5.45 -30.41
C LYS A 322 1.89 -4.32 -30.15
N THR A 323 0.66 -4.63 -29.72
CA THR A 323 -0.39 -3.64 -29.44
C THR A 323 -0.44 -3.20 -27.98
N PHE A 324 0.17 -3.98 -27.08
CA PHE A 324 0.43 -3.60 -25.69
C PHE A 324 1.78 -2.90 -25.52
N GLN A 325 2.06 -1.93 -26.38
CA GLN A 325 3.11 -0.95 -26.12
C GLN A 325 2.42 0.32 -25.62
N PRO A 326 2.40 0.60 -24.31
CA PRO A 326 1.86 1.85 -23.86
C PRO A 326 2.75 2.97 -24.41
N ASP A 327 2.13 4.06 -24.85
CA ASP A 327 2.87 5.20 -25.38
C ASP A 327 3.92 5.66 -24.37
N GLU A 328 5.14 5.87 -24.84
CA GLU A 328 6.26 6.34 -24.02
C GLU A 328 5.97 7.71 -23.39
N SER A 329 5.12 8.52 -24.03
CA SER A 329 4.59 9.78 -23.48
C SER A 329 3.65 9.56 -22.29
N LEU A 330 2.77 8.55 -22.33
CA LEU A 330 1.94 8.15 -21.18
C LEU A 330 2.80 7.64 -20.02
N PHE A 331 3.93 6.99 -20.33
CA PHE A 331 4.91 6.59 -19.33
C PHE A 331 5.66 7.80 -18.75
N GLN A 332 6.00 8.80 -19.56
CA GLN A 332 6.60 10.05 -19.10
C GLN A 332 5.63 10.78 -18.17
N ASP A 333 4.38 10.96 -18.58
CA ASP A 333 3.31 11.57 -17.76
C ASP A 333 3.07 10.79 -16.47
N LEU A 334 3.07 9.46 -16.50
CA LEU A 334 2.91 8.64 -15.29
C LEU A 334 4.16 8.69 -14.41
N ARG A 335 5.37 8.73 -14.98
CA ARG A 335 6.61 8.94 -14.22
C ARG A 335 6.64 10.32 -13.59
N GLU A 336 6.29 11.37 -14.31
CA GLU A 336 6.16 12.73 -13.79
C GLU A 336 5.02 12.80 -12.75
N LYS A 337 3.90 12.09 -12.93
CA LYS A 337 2.84 12.03 -11.91
C LYS A 337 3.14 11.11 -10.73
N THR A 338 4.12 10.21 -10.82
CA THR A 338 4.51 9.30 -9.73
C THR A 338 5.80 9.70 -9.03
N ASN A 339 6.68 10.44 -9.72
CA ASN A 339 7.95 10.98 -9.22
C ASN A 339 7.88 12.51 -9.00
N ASP A 340 7.16 13.27 -9.84
CA ASP A 340 7.13 14.75 -9.88
C ASP A 340 5.78 15.38 -9.50
N PHE A 341 4.96 14.75 -8.65
CA PHE A 341 4.10 15.61 -7.82
C PHE A 341 5.03 16.28 -6.81
N PRO A 342 5.15 17.63 -6.83
CA PRO A 342 5.88 18.35 -5.81
C PRO A 342 5.03 18.27 -4.55
N ILE A 343 5.18 17.18 -3.81
CA ILE A 343 4.84 17.14 -2.39
C ILE A 343 5.54 18.35 -1.71
N SER A 344 6.68 18.79 -2.25
CA SER A 344 7.37 20.05 -1.91
C SER A 344 6.49 21.30 -1.93
N SER A 345 5.56 21.48 -2.88
CA SER A 345 4.78 22.74 -2.97
C SER A 345 3.76 22.95 -1.83
N ILE A 346 3.46 21.89 -1.06
CA ILE A 346 2.65 21.97 0.18
C ILE A 346 3.48 21.58 1.41
N THR A 347 4.61 20.88 1.26
CA THR A 347 5.42 20.32 2.35
C THR A 347 6.90 20.70 2.29
N ASP A 348 7.26 21.98 2.13
CA ASP A 348 8.65 22.49 2.08
C ASP A 348 9.61 22.01 3.21
N GLU A 349 9.16 21.18 4.17
CA GLU A 349 9.94 20.60 5.26
C GLU A 349 10.18 19.07 5.16
N LEU A 350 9.75 18.40 4.09
CA LEU A 350 10.01 16.98 3.86
C LEU A 350 10.70 16.75 2.52
N ASN A 351 12.02 16.64 2.56
CA ASN A 351 12.76 16.00 1.48
C ASN A 351 12.53 14.48 1.59
N TRP A 352 11.74 13.93 0.68
CA TRP A 352 11.23 12.54 0.74
C TRP A 352 12.31 11.48 0.48
N GLU A 353 13.47 11.91 -0.03
CA GLU A 353 14.67 11.07 -0.15
C GLU A 353 15.30 10.75 1.21
N ASP A 354 15.04 11.53 2.26
CA ASP A 354 15.63 11.36 3.58
C ASP A 354 14.94 10.25 4.43
N LEU A 355 13.89 9.63 3.91
CA LEU A 355 13.13 8.56 4.56
C LEU A 355 13.47 7.15 4.00
N HIS A 356 14.56 7.03 3.24
CA HIS A 356 15.02 5.78 2.64
C HIS A 356 16.38 5.31 3.13
#